data_AF-A0A2I0X407-F1
#
_entry.id   AF-A0A2I0X407-F1
#
_cell.length_a   1.000
_cell.length_b   1.000
_cell.length_c   1.000
_cell.angle_alpha   90.00
_cell.angle_beta   90.00
_cell.angle_gamma   90.00
#
_symmetry.space_group_name_H-M   'P 1'
#
loop_
_entity.id
_entity.type
_entity.pdbx_description
1 polymer ?
#
loop_
_entity_poly.entity_id
_entity_poly.type
_entity_poly.pdbx_seq_one_letter_code
_entity_poly.pdbx_strand_id
1 'polypeptide(L)'
;MAINGTVPSSGRLASVYSDVQISRLNHPLPLPAVLKSSFKIVDGPPSSAAGSPEEIAKLFPSLFGQPSASLVPNGADPTELGESLKIGVVLSGGQAPGGHNVISGIFDYLQDRAKGSTLYGFRGGPAGIMKCKYVELTPEFIYPYRNQVIDVPVLIGLVYLLNHVI
;
A
#
# COMPACT_ATOMS: atom_id res chain seq x y z
N MET A 1 27.92 -12.66 -3.24
CA MET A 1 27.00 -13.82 -3.16
C MET A 1 25.96 -13.66 -4.25
N ALA A 2 25.82 -14.63 -5.15
CA ALA A 2 24.86 -14.55 -6.25
C ALA A 2 23.44 -14.81 -5.73
N ILE A 3 22.53 -13.85 -5.94
CA ILE A 3 21.09 -14.10 -5.82
C ILE A 3 20.62 -14.75 -7.12
N ASN A 4 20.32 -16.05 -7.08
CA ASN A 4 19.73 -16.73 -8.24
C ASN A 4 18.34 -16.14 -8.49
N GLY A 5 18.20 -15.47 -9.64
CA GLY A 5 17.02 -14.68 -10.01
C GLY A 5 15.80 -15.50 -10.41
N THR A 6 15.31 -16.38 -9.53
CA THR A 6 13.92 -16.82 -9.60
C THR A 6 13.02 -15.66 -9.17
N VAL A 7 12.38 -15.01 -10.15
CA VAL A 7 11.29 -14.05 -9.88
C VAL A 7 10.30 -14.73 -8.92
N PRO A 8 9.97 -14.12 -7.76
CA PRO A 8 9.11 -14.76 -6.79
C PRO A 8 7.75 -15.01 -7.43
N SER A 9 7.39 -16.27 -7.67
CA SER A 9 6.07 -16.58 -8.23
C SER A 9 5.00 -16.19 -7.21
N SER A 10 3.90 -15.63 -7.71
CA SER A 10 2.72 -15.26 -6.93
C SER A 10 2.10 -16.46 -6.19
N GLY A 11 2.37 -17.70 -6.61
CA GLY A 11 1.65 -18.89 -6.14
C GLY A 11 0.21 -19.00 -6.68
N ARG A 12 -0.26 -18.02 -7.47
CA ARG A 12 -1.53 -18.07 -8.22
C ARG A 12 -1.28 -17.88 -9.70
N LEU A 13 -1.85 -18.77 -10.51
CA LEU A 13 -1.88 -18.64 -11.96
C LEU A 13 -3.28 -18.13 -12.37
N ALA A 14 -3.34 -16.99 -13.05
CA ALA A 14 -4.62 -16.48 -13.57
C ALA A 14 -5.28 -17.42 -14.60
N SER A 15 -4.53 -18.38 -15.16
CA SER A 15 -5.01 -19.41 -16.08
C SER A 15 -5.90 -20.48 -15.43
N VAL A 16 -5.99 -20.55 -14.10
CA VAL A 16 -6.90 -21.50 -13.38
C VAL A 16 -8.12 -20.80 -12.77
N TYR A 17 -8.42 -19.58 -13.20
CA TYR A 17 -9.52 -18.78 -12.66
C TYR A 17 -10.83 -19.08 -13.40
N SER A 18 -11.95 -19.01 -12.67
CA SER A 18 -13.29 -19.02 -13.26
C SER A 18 -13.57 -17.75 -14.07
N ASP A 19 -14.53 -17.81 -14.99
CA ASP A 19 -14.93 -16.67 -15.83
C ASP A 19 -15.23 -15.39 -15.02
N VAL A 20 -15.85 -15.54 -13.84
CA VAL A 20 -16.14 -14.43 -12.93
C VAL A 20 -14.87 -13.83 -12.35
N GLN A 21 -13.90 -14.65 -11.95
CA GLN A 21 -12.61 -14.19 -11.43
C GLN A 21 -11.78 -13.50 -12.53
N ILE A 22 -11.76 -14.06 -13.74
CA ILE A 22 -11.11 -13.48 -14.92
C ILE A 22 -11.74 -12.12 -15.26
N SER A 23 -13.07 -12.04 -15.32
CA SER A 23 -13.81 -10.80 -15.55
C SER A 23 -13.50 -9.74 -14.48
N ARG A 24 -13.34 -10.15 -13.21
CA ARG A 24 -13.01 -9.24 -12.12
C ARG A 24 -11.58 -8.71 -12.14
N LEU A 25 -10.59 -9.41 -12.71
CA LEU A 25 -9.20 -8.92 -12.79
C LEU A 25 -9.09 -7.50 -13.38
N ASN A 26 -9.88 -7.23 -14.41
CA ASN A 26 -9.87 -5.96 -15.16
C ASN A 26 -11.02 -5.01 -14.78
N HIS A 27 -11.76 -5.29 -13.70
CA HIS A 27 -12.88 -4.44 -13.28
C HIS A 27 -12.36 -3.09 -12.74
N PRO A 28 -12.76 -1.95 -13.33
CA PRO A 28 -12.29 -0.64 -12.90
C PRO A 28 -12.91 -0.25 -11.56
N LEU A 29 -12.09 0.20 -10.61
CA LEU A 29 -12.55 0.69 -9.32
C LEU A 29 -12.79 2.20 -9.37
N PRO A 30 -13.86 2.72 -8.72
CA PRO A 30 -14.11 4.15 -8.66
C PRO A 30 -13.06 4.85 -7.78
N LEU A 31 -12.22 5.68 -8.40
CA LEU A 31 -11.26 6.54 -7.71
C LEU A 31 -11.88 7.93 -7.41
N PRO A 32 -11.71 8.46 -6.18
CA PRO A 32 -12.01 9.87 -5.86
C PRO A 32 -11.35 10.83 -6.87
N ALA A 33 -12.09 11.87 -7.29
CA ALA A 33 -11.63 12.77 -8.35
C ALA A 33 -10.27 13.43 -8.05
N VAL A 34 -10.02 13.78 -6.77
CA VAL A 34 -8.76 14.39 -6.31
C VAL A 34 -7.53 13.50 -6.50
N LEU A 35 -7.69 12.18 -6.57
CA LEU A 35 -6.58 11.24 -6.80
C LEU A 35 -6.27 11.02 -8.30
N LYS A 36 -7.08 11.56 -9.21
CA LYS A 36 -6.87 11.44 -10.67
C LYS A 36 -5.89 12.48 -11.21
N SER A 37 -5.72 13.60 -10.51
CA SER A 37 -4.86 14.72 -10.91
C SER A 37 -3.84 15.05 -9.80
N SER A 38 -3.03 16.08 -9.98
CA SER A 38 -2.21 16.63 -8.89
C SER A 38 -3.09 17.21 -7.79
N PHE A 39 -2.75 16.86 -6.56
CA PHE A 39 -3.35 17.43 -5.35
C PHE A 39 -2.27 18.08 -4.49
N LYS A 40 -2.70 19.02 -3.64
CA LYS A 40 -1.92 19.52 -2.52
C LYS A 40 -2.58 19.08 -1.22
N ILE A 41 -1.76 18.88 -0.20
CA ILE A 41 -2.22 18.64 1.17
C ILE A 41 -2.51 19.99 1.81
N VAL A 42 -3.64 20.09 2.49
CA VAL A 42 -4.01 21.24 3.32
C VAL A 42 -4.24 20.72 4.73
N ASP A 43 -3.49 21.29 5.68
CA ASP A 43 -3.64 20.98 7.10
C ASP A 43 -4.92 21.62 7.65
N GLY A 44 -5.69 20.82 8.38
CA GLY A 44 -6.85 21.20 9.16
C GLY A 44 -6.50 21.46 10.62
N PRO A 45 -7.48 21.44 11.53
CA PRO A 45 -7.23 21.63 12.95
C PRO A 45 -6.34 20.51 13.54
N PRO A 46 -5.59 20.81 14.63
CA PRO A 46 -4.89 19.82 15.45
C PRO A 46 -5.81 18.68 15.88
N SER A 47 -5.30 17.44 15.85
CA SER A 47 -6.01 16.28 16.39
C SER A 47 -5.96 16.23 17.92
N SER A 48 -6.83 15.41 18.51
CA SER A 48 -6.80 15.06 19.94
C SER A 48 -7.32 13.62 20.11
N ALA A 49 -7.11 13.05 21.29
CA ALA A 49 -7.61 11.72 21.62
C ALA A 49 -9.06 11.74 22.11
N ALA A 50 -9.81 10.68 21.83
CA ALA A 50 -11.19 10.50 22.30
C ALA A 50 -11.31 10.27 23.82
N GLY A 51 -10.20 9.95 24.50
CA GLY A 51 -10.10 9.80 25.94
C GLY A 51 -8.64 9.93 26.40
N SER A 52 -8.41 10.29 27.67
CA SER A 52 -7.08 10.49 28.27
C SER A 52 -6.07 11.31 27.43
N PRO A 53 -6.42 12.51 26.92
CA PRO A 53 -5.53 13.29 26.05
C PRO A 53 -4.18 13.63 26.70
N GLU A 54 -4.16 13.95 28.00
CA GLU A 54 -2.92 14.27 28.73
C GLU A 54 -1.97 13.08 28.87
N GLU A 55 -2.50 11.86 29.01
CA GLU A 55 -1.69 10.64 29.15
C GLU A 55 -1.13 10.23 27.79
N ILE A 56 -1.94 10.30 26.74
CA ILE A 56 -1.53 9.97 25.37
C ILE A 56 -0.51 11.00 24.85
N ALA A 57 -0.66 12.30 25.18
CA ALA A 57 0.34 13.32 24.86
C ALA A 57 1.72 13.03 25.49
N LYS A 58 1.76 12.49 26.71
CA LYS A 58 3.01 12.08 27.38
C LYS A 58 3.65 10.86 26.72
N LEU A 59 2.85 9.94 26.18
CA LEU A 59 3.34 8.74 25.48
C LEU A 59 3.85 9.03 24.06
N PHE A 60 3.24 9.99 23.36
CA PHE A 60 3.52 10.29 21.96
C PHE A 60 3.87 11.78 21.71
N PRO A 61 4.90 12.34 22.36
CA PRO A 61 5.19 13.77 22.35
C PRO A 61 5.48 14.35 20.95
N SER A 62 5.95 13.52 20.01
CA SER A 62 6.26 13.92 18.63
C SER A 62 5.10 13.74 17.63
N LEU A 63 3.99 13.12 18.04
CA LEU A 63 2.86 12.76 17.16
C LEU A 63 1.50 13.27 17.66
N PHE A 64 1.34 13.45 18.97
CA PHE A 64 0.09 13.98 19.53
C PHE A 64 -0.16 15.42 19.04
N GLY A 65 -1.38 15.72 18.63
CA GLY A 65 -1.75 17.05 18.14
C GLY A 65 -1.40 17.33 16.67
N GLN A 66 -0.84 16.37 15.92
CA GLN A 66 -0.63 16.54 14.48
C GLN A 66 -1.95 16.91 13.77
N PRO A 67 -1.91 17.82 12.78
CA PRO A 67 -3.13 18.28 12.11
C PRO A 67 -3.78 17.17 11.29
N SER A 68 -5.10 17.29 11.13
CA SER A 68 -5.81 16.52 10.11
C SER A 68 -5.37 16.95 8.70
N ALA A 69 -5.32 16.04 7.74
CA ALA A 69 -4.89 16.34 6.37
C ALA A 69 -6.05 16.21 5.38
N SER A 70 -6.23 17.22 4.53
CA SER A 70 -7.19 17.20 3.41
C SER A 70 -6.48 17.29 2.07
N LEU A 71 -6.90 16.46 1.10
CA LEU A 71 -6.41 16.57 -0.28
C LEU A 71 -7.30 17.52 -1.05
N VAL A 72 -6.73 18.53 -1.69
CA VAL A 72 -7.46 19.44 -2.60
C VAL A 72 -6.77 19.51 -3.97
N PRO A 73 -7.50 19.73 -5.08
CA PRO A 73 -6.90 19.86 -6.40
C PRO A 73 -5.84 20.97 -6.44
N ASN A 74 -4.70 20.69 -7.08
CA ASN A 74 -3.61 21.67 -7.18
C ASN A 74 -3.66 22.53 -8.46
N GLY A 75 -4.53 22.20 -9.43
CA GLY A 75 -4.69 22.94 -10.69
C GLY A 75 -3.53 22.82 -11.69
N ALA A 76 -2.34 22.43 -11.25
CA ALA A 76 -1.20 22.08 -12.08
C ALA A 76 -1.25 20.62 -12.57
N ASP A 77 -0.54 20.34 -13.67
CA ASP A 77 -0.33 19.00 -14.20
C ASP A 77 0.40 18.07 -13.20
N PRO A 78 0.41 16.74 -13.44
CA PRO A 78 1.21 15.78 -12.69
C PRO A 78 2.71 16.12 -12.67
N THR A 79 3.17 16.79 -11.61
CA THR A 79 4.60 16.78 -11.27
C THR A 79 4.95 15.36 -10.85
N GLU A 80 5.79 14.68 -11.62
CA GLU A 80 6.36 13.41 -11.18
C GLU A 80 7.09 13.62 -9.85
N LEU A 81 6.91 12.72 -8.89
CA LEU A 81 7.70 12.72 -7.68
C LEU A 81 9.15 12.45 -8.09
N GLY A 82 10.01 13.47 -7.97
CA GLY A 82 11.37 13.46 -8.52
C GLY A 82 12.34 12.46 -7.90
N GLU A 83 11.90 11.69 -6.90
CA GLU A 83 12.67 10.67 -6.21
C GLU A 83 11.91 9.34 -6.22
N SER A 84 12.61 8.26 -6.57
CA SER A 84 12.09 6.90 -6.50
C SER A 84 11.93 6.45 -5.05
N LEU A 85 10.74 5.99 -4.70
CA LEU A 85 10.40 5.56 -3.34
C LEU A 85 10.64 4.06 -3.17
N LYS A 86 11.22 3.66 -2.04
CA LYS A 86 11.17 2.27 -1.58
C LYS A 86 10.07 2.15 -0.54
N ILE A 87 9.00 1.42 -0.84
CA ILE A 87 7.83 1.31 0.04
C ILE A 87 7.66 -0.13 0.52
N GLY A 88 7.71 -0.32 1.83
CA GLY A 88 7.21 -1.53 2.46
C GLY A 88 5.67 -1.54 2.51
N VAL A 89 5.07 -2.71 2.33
CA VAL A 89 3.69 -3.00 2.74
C VAL A 89 3.69 -4.31 3.52
N VAL A 90 3.35 -4.24 4.79
CA VAL A 90 2.93 -5.43 5.54
C VAL A 90 1.42 -5.54 5.45
N LEU A 91 0.86 -6.64 5.93
CA LEU A 91 -0.55 -6.70 6.25
C LEU A 91 -0.76 -7.56 7.53
N SER A 92 -1.38 -7.01 8.59
CA SER A 92 -1.54 -7.61 9.95
C SER A 92 -2.96 -8.09 10.30
N GLY A 93 -3.22 -8.59 11.51
CA GLY A 93 -4.59 -8.84 11.99
C GLY A 93 -5.31 -10.02 11.32
N GLY A 94 -6.63 -9.88 11.11
CA GLY A 94 -7.48 -10.90 10.46
C GLY A 94 -7.67 -10.66 8.96
N GLN A 95 -8.20 -11.67 8.25
CA GLN A 95 -8.50 -11.55 6.83
C GLN A 95 -9.71 -10.65 6.57
N ALA A 96 -9.58 -9.70 5.64
CA ALA A 96 -10.64 -8.81 5.20
C ALA A 96 -10.65 -8.70 3.65
N PRO A 97 -11.84 -8.74 3.00
CA PRO A 97 -11.93 -8.46 1.57
C PRO A 97 -11.40 -7.08 1.21
N GLY A 98 -10.68 -6.97 0.09
CA GLY A 98 -10.13 -5.71 -0.42
C GLY A 98 -8.67 -5.41 -0.06
N GLY A 99 -8.02 -6.18 0.82
CA GLY A 99 -6.60 -5.97 1.17
C GLY A 99 -5.65 -5.97 -0.04
N HIS A 100 -5.88 -6.85 -1.02
CA HIS A 100 -5.14 -6.85 -2.28
C HIS A 100 -5.35 -5.58 -3.12
N ASN A 101 -6.55 -5.00 -3.09
CA ASN A 101 -6.87 -3.80 -3.85
C ASN A 101 -6.16 -2.56 -3.28
N VAL A 102 -5.88 -2.53 -1.96
CA VAL A 102 -5.02 -1.52 -1.34
C VAL A 102 -3.60 -1.63 -1.89
N ILE A 103 -3.04 -2.85 -1.92
CA ILE A 103 -1.69 -3.09 -2.48
C ILE A 103 -1.62 -2.72 -3.95
N SER A 104 -2.59 -3.14 -4.78
CA SER A 104 -2.60 -2.78 -6.20
C SER A 104 -2.78 -1.28 -6.43
N GLY A 105 -3.59 -0.60 -5.61
CA GLY A 105 -3.76 0.86 -5.70
C GLY A 105 -2.49 1.63 -5.34
N ILE A 106 -1.74 1.19 -4.32
CA ILE A 106 -0.42 1.74 -3.99
C ILE A 106 0.56 1.50 -5.16
N PHE A 107 0.59 0.29 -5.70
CA PHE A 107 1.45 -0.04 -6.84
C PHE A 107 1.13 0.83 -8.07
N ASP A 108 -0.15 0.92 -8.46
CA ASP A 108 -0.59 1.71 -9.62
C ASP A 108 -0.23 3.20 -9.43
N TYR A 109 -0.41 3.74 -8.24
CA TYR A 109 -0.01 5.12 -7.92
C TYR A 109 1.50 5.34 -8.04
N LEU A 110 2.33 4.39 -7.57
CA LEU A 110 3.79 4.47 -7.72
C LEU A 110 4.21 4.40 -9.19
N GLN A 111 3.63 3.50 -9.99
CA GLN A 111 3.98 3.38 -11.41
C GLN A 111 3.53 4.60 -12.23
N ASP A 112 2.43 5.27 -11.86
CA ASP A 112 1.93 6.48 -12.54
C ASP A 112 2.66 7.76 -12.08
N ARG A 113 2.93 7.92 -10.78
CA ARG A 113 3.36 9.20 -10.16
C ARG A 113 4.75 9.23 -9.55
N ALA A 114 5.37 8.08 -9.30
CA ALA A 114 6.68 7.96 -8.68
C ALA A 114 7.53 6.90 -9.41
N LYS A 115 7.75 7.09 -10.71
CA LYS A 115 8.39 6.09 -11.58
C LYS A 115 9.77 5.69 -11.04
N GLY A 116 10.08 4.40 -11.15
CA GLY A 116 11.30 3.82 -10.58
C GLY A 116 11.23 3.46 -9.09
N SER A 117 10.09 3.72 -8.44
CA SER A 117 9.81 3.20 -7.09
C SER A 117 9.75 1.67 -7.04
N THR A 118 9.97 1.11 -5.85
CA THR A 118 9.89 -0.34 -5.59
C THR A 118 8.97 -0.61 -4.41
N LEU A 119 8.10 -1.62 -4.55
CA LEU A 119 7.12 -2.02 -3.54
C LEU A 119 7.45 -3.41 -2.96
N TYR A 120 7.52 -3.54 -1.64
CA TYR A 120 7.92 -4.76 -0.94
C TYR A 120 6.82 -5.31 -0.02
N GLY A 121 6.34 -6.52 -0.26
CA GLY A 121 5.33 -7.20 0.55
C GLY A 121 5.94 -8.04 1.68
N PHE A 122 5.73 -7.65 2.93
CA PHE A 122 6.17 -8.41 4.12
C PHE A 122 5.23 -9.61 4.39
N ARG A 123 5.84 -10.79 4.56
CA ARG A 123 5.14 -12.08 4.73
C ARG A 123 4.97 -12.43 6.20
N GLY A 124 3.77 -12.84 6.59
CA GLY A 124 3.46 -13.26 7.96
C GLY A 124 3.23 -12.10 8.95
N GLY A 125 2.70 -10.97 8.48
CA GLY A 125 2.36 -9.83 9.32
C GLY A 125 3.57 -9.12 9.94
N PRO A 126 3.41 -8.43 11.09
CA PRO A 126 4.50 -7.67 11.73
C PRO A 126 5.73 -8.51 12.07
N ALA A 127 5.55 -9.81 12.38
CA ALA A 127 6.65 -10.75 12.56
C ALA A 127 7.50 -10.95 11.30
N GLY A 128 6.96 -10.66 10.11
CA GLY A 128 7.69 -10.58 8.85
C GLY A 128 8.64 -9.39 8.79
N ILE A 129 8.22 -8.21 9.28
CA ILE A 129 9.08 -7.02 9.38
C ILE A 129 10.27 -7.33 10.29
N MET A 130 10.01 -7.81 11.51
CA MET A 130 11.06 -8.12 12.50
C MET A 130 12.07 -9.19 12.03
N LYS A 131 11.72 -9.99 11.02
CA LYS A 131 12.55 -11.07 10.46
C LYS A 131 13.06 -10.76 9.06
N CYS A 132 12.88 -9.53 8.57
CA CYS A 132 13.18 -9.08 7.20
C CYS A 132 12.65 -10.04 6.11
N LYS A 133 11.47 -10.63 6.33
CA LYS A 133 10.81 -11.55 5.39
C LYS A 133 9.85 -10.78 4.49
N TYR A 134 10.36 -10.28 3.38
CA TYR A 134 9.59 -9.62 2.34
C TYR A 134 9.90 -10.20 0.95
N VAL A 135 9.08 -9.83 -0.04
CA VAL A 135 9.36 -9.99 -1.47
C VAL A 135 9.03 -8.72 -2.21
N GLU A 136 9.73 -8.45 -3.30
CA GLU A 136 9.34 -7.41 -4.25
C GLU A 136 8.01 -7.77 -4.94
N LEU A 137 7.14 -6.78 -5.11
CA LEU A 137 5.84 -6.92 -5.74
C LEU A 137 5.89 -6.36 -7.16
N THR A 138 6.07 -7.25 -8.14
CA THR A 138 6.12 -6.90 -9.57
C THR A 138 4.71 -6.85 -10.20
N PRO A 139 4.54 -6.34 -11.43
CA PRO A 139 3.27 -6.40 -12.14
C PRO A 139 2.69 -7.83 -12.23
N GLU A 140 3.55 -8.82 -12.50
CA GLU A 140 3.20 -10.23 -12.63
C GLU A 140 2.82 -10.85 -11.28
N PHE A 141 3.45 -10.38 -10.20
CA PHE A 141 3.09 -10.78 -8.84
C PHE A 141 1.69 -10.26 -8.48
N ILE A 142 1.41 -8.98 -8.75
CA ILE A 142 0.16 -8.30 -8.33
C ILE A 142 -1.03 -8.67 -9.22
N TYR A 143 -0.83 -8.83 -10.53
CA TYR A 143 -1.90 -9.08 -11.49
C TYR A 143 -2.91 -10.15 -11.04
N PRO A 144 -2.54 -11.39 -10.67
CA PRO A 144 -3.49 -12.42 -10.26
C PRO A 144 -4.29 -12.06 -8.98
N TYR A 145 -3.85 -11.09 -8.17
CA TYR A 145 -4.53 -10.70 -6.93
C TYR A 145 -5.54 -9.56 -7.11
N ARG A 146 -5.57 -8.88 -8.27
CA ARG A 146 -6.50 -7.76 -8.52
C ARG A 146 -7.95 -8.19 -8.38
N ASN A 147 -8.69 -7.50 -7.53
CA ASN A 147 -10.11 -7.74 -7.25
C ASN A 147 -10.42 -9.17 -6.75
N GLN A 148 -9.42 -9.90 -6.23
CA GLN A 148 -9.60 -11.23 -5.66
C GLN A 148 -9.68 -11.19 -4.13
N VAL A 149 -10.50 -12.06 -3.56
CA VAL A 149 -10.55 -12.31 -2.11
C VAL A 149 -9.20 -12.86 -1.63
N ILE A 150 -8.90 -12.62 -0.36
CA ILE A 150 -7.67 -13.05 0.27
C ILE A 150 -7.74 -14.54 0.63
N ASP A 151 -7.08 -15.40 -0.15
CA ASP A 151 -6.79 -16.78 0.28
C ASP A 151 -5.35 -16.87 0.82
N VAL A 152 -5.22 -17.65 1.88
CA VAL A 152 -3.99 -18.03 2.58
C VAL A 152 -2.94 -18.52 1.56
N PRO A 153 -1.69 -18.00 1.52
CA PRO A 153 -0.90 -17.59 2.69
C PRO A 153 -0.09 -16.26 2.59
N VAL A 154 -0.27 -15.40 1.57
CA VAL A 154 0.80 -14.44 1.21
C VAL A 154 0.89 -13.20 2.15
N LEU A 155 -0.22 -12.48 2.41
CA LEU A 155 -0.32 -11.28 3.26
C LEU A 155 -1.70 -11.25 3.99
N ILE A 156 -1.98 -10.38 5.00
CA ILE A 156 -3.25 -10.36 5.79
C ILE A 156 -4.06 -9.01 5.74
N GLY A 157 -4.05 -8.08 6.73
CA GLY A 157 -4.59 -6.70 6.56
C GLY A 157 -4.12 -5.52 7.47
N LEU A 158 -3.03 -4.77 7.13
CA LEU A 158 -2.71 -3.37 7.52
C LEU A 158 -1.39 -2.84 6.89
N VAL A 159 -1.43 -1.76 6.10
CA VAL A 159 -0.26 -1.16 5.42
C VAL A 159 0.53 -0.19 6.32
N TYR A 160 1.87 -0.26 6.27
CA TYR A 160 2.78 0.72 6.88
C TYR A 160 3.72 1.30 5.82
N LEU A 161 3.68 2.62 5.57
CA LEU A 161 4.61 3.28 4.65
C LEU A 161 5.99 3.43 5.32
N LEU A 162 6.95 2.58 4.94
CA LEU A 162 8.34 2.65 5.41
C LEU A 162 9.21 3.41 4.40
N ASN A 163 9.34 4.73 4.53
CA ASN A 163 10.43 5.46 3.86
C ASN A 163 11.74 5.26 4.64
N HIS A 164 12.83 4.99 3.92
CA HIS A 164 14.23 4.90 4.40
C HIS A 164 14.60 3.77 5.40
N VAL A 165 13.97 2.59 5.36
CA VAL A 165 14.36 1.43 6.21
C VAL A 165 14.71 0.17 5.39
N ILE A 166 15.27 0.33 4.19
CA ILE A 166 15.76 -0.78 3.32
C ILE A 166 17.03 -0.41 2.54
#